data_AF-A0A946WU45-F1
#
_entry.id   AF-A0A946WU45-F1
#
_cell.length_a   1.000
_cell.length_b   1.000
_cell.length_c   1.000
_cell.angle_alpha   90.00
_cell.angle_beta   90.00
_cell.angle_gamma   90.00
#
_symmetry.space_group_name_H-M   'P 1'
#
loop_
_entity.id
_entity.type
_entity.pdbx_description
1 polymer ?
#
loop_
_entity_poly.entity_id
_entity_poly.type
_entity_poly.pdbx_seq_one_letter_code
_entity_poly.pdbx_strand_id
1 'polypeptide(L)' 'MKQVKTYTPKNKVRIVTAASLFDGHDAAINIMRRIIQASGCEVIHLGHDRSVEEV' A
#
# COMPACT_ATOMS: atom_id res chain seq x y z
N MET A 1 15.86 -21.50 4.48
CA MET A 1 15.17 -20.24 4.09
C MET A 1 15.83 -19.08 4.84
N LYS A 2 16.29 -18.04 4.15
CA LYS A 2 16.82 -16.82 4.82
C LYS A 2 15.63 -16.02 5.35
N GLN A 3 15.62 -15.71 6.65
CA GLN A 3 14.64 -14.76 7.20
C GLN A 3 14.94 -13.36 6.67
N VAL A 4 13.96 -12.74 6.02
CA VAL A 4 14.03 -11.34 5.61
C VAL A 4 13.59 -10.50 6.80
N LYS A 5 14.44 -9.58 7.25
CA LYS A 5 14.12 -8.67 8.34
C LYS A 5 13.13 -7.62 7.84
N THR A 6 11.97 -7.51 8.49
CA THR A 6 10.98 -6.47 8.19
C THR A 6 11.59 -5.09 8.38
N TYR A 7 11.38 -4.20 7.42
CA TYR A 7 11.82 -2.81 7.50
C TYR A 7 11.01 -2.07 8.58
N THR A 8 11.66 -1.15 9.29
CA THR A 8 10.99 -0.25 10.24
C THR A 8 11.34 1.18 9.87
N PRO A 9 10.36 2.03 9.52
CA PRO A 9 10.62 3.39 9.10
C PRO A 9 11.14 4.22 10.29
N LYS A 10 12.16 5.04 10.02
CA LYS A 10 12.73 5.98 11.01
C LYS A 10 11.77 7.12 11.35
N ASN A 11 10.95 7.53 10.39
CA ASN A 11 9.99 8.62 10.50
C ASN A 11 8.56 8.07 10.46
N LYS A 12 7.58 8.90 10.84
CA LYS A 12 6.15 8.58 10.63
C LYS A 12 5.82 8.64 9.14
N VAL A 13 5.87 7.48 8.48
CA VAL A 13 5.58 7.35 7.05
C VAL A 13 4.09 7.08 6.87
N ARG A 14 3.45 7.89 6.01
CA ARG A 14 2.05 7.76 5.60
C ARG A 14 2.01 7.50 4.10
N ILE A 15 1.26 6.48 3.69
CA ILE A 15 1.20 6.02 2.28
C ILE A 15 -0.25 5.99 1.83
N VAL A 16 -0.52 6.57 0.67
CA VAL A 16 -1.79 6.42 -0.04
C VAL A 16 -1.66 5.29 -1.05
N THR A 17 -2.64 4.39 -1.11
CA THR A 17 -2.68 3.27 -2.07
C THR A 17 -4.01 3.22 -2.82
N ALA A 18 -3.94 3.07 -4.14
CA ALA A 18 -5.09 2.91 -5.03
C ALA A 18 -4.70 2.03 -6.22
N ALA A 19 -5.66 1.34 -6.84
CA ALA A 19 -5.49 0.85 -8.21
C ALA A 19 -5.80 1.98 -9.21
N SER A 20 -5.17 1.95 -10.38
CA SER A 20 -5.34 2.97 -11.41
C SER A 20 -6.76 3.00 -11.96
N LEU A 21 -7.09 4.07 -12.70
CA LEU A 21 -8.38 4.21 -13.37
C LEU A 21 -8.63 3.04 -14.34
N PHE A 22 -9.82 2.47 -14.28
CA PHE A 22 -10.24 1.28 -15.04
C PHE A 22 -9.44 0.01 -14.73
N ASP A 23 -8.81 -0.07 -13.56
CA ASP A 23 -8.18 -1.27 -13.05
C ASP A 23 -8.92 -1.79 -11.80
N GLY A 24 -9.72 -2.83 -11.99
CA GLY A 24 -10.40 -3.55 -10.91
C GLY A 24 -9.53 -4.59 -10.18
N HIS A 25 -8.26 -4.78 -10.56
CA HIS A 25 -7.40 -5.82 -9.98
C HIS A 25 -6.72 -5.38 -8.68
N ASP A 26 -7.51 -5.29 -7.61
CA ASP A 26 -7.03 -4.79 -6.32
C ASP A 26 -6.28 -5.84 -5.47
N ALA A 27 -6.18 -7.09 -5.92
CA ALA A 27 -5.59 -8.18 -5.16
C ALA A 27 -4.13 -7.89 -4.77
N ALA A 28 -3.33 -7.39 -5.72
CA ALA A 28 -1.93 -7.06 -5.50
C ALA A 28 -1.78 -5.90 -4.51
N ILE A 29 -2.58 -4.83 -4.68
CA ILE A 29 -2.50 -3.66 -3.80
C ILE A 29 -2.98 -4.00 -2.38
N ASN A 30 -3.95 -4.90 -2.24
CA ASN A 30 -4.40 -5.42 -0.96
C ASN A 30 -3.32 -6.22 -0.21
N ILE A 31 -2.48 -6.98 -0.91
CA ILE A 31 -1.33 -7.67 -0.29
C ILE A 31 -0.26 -6.65 0.10
N MET A 32 0.10 -5.74 -0.83
CA MET A 32 1.17 -4.76 -0.58
C MET A 32 0.84 -3.83 0.58
N ARG A 33 -0.40 -3.31 0.67
CA ARG A 33 -0.78 -2.46 1.80
C ARG A 33 -0.65 -3.17 3.14
N ARG A 34 -0.93 -4.49 3.22
CA ARG A 34 -0.78 -5.28 4.45
C ARG A 34 0.69 -5.43 4.84
N ILE A 35 1.58 -5.69 3.88
CA ILE A 35 3.03 -5.77 4.11
C ILE A 35 3.58 -4.41 4.59
N ILE A 36 3.14 -3.32 3.97
CA ILE A 36 3.53 -1.95 4.32
C ILE A 36 3.03 -1.59 5.72
N GLN A 37 1.78 -1.90 6.05
CA GLN A 37 1.23 -1.71 7.40
C GLN A 37 1.99 -2.53 8.45
N ALA A 38 2.31 -3.80 8.15
CA ALA A 38 3.11 -4.66 9.03
C ALA A 38 4.54 -4.12 9.26
N SER A 39 5.04 -3.28 8.36
CA SER A 39 6.33 -2.60 8.52
C SER A 39 6.25 -1.34 9.39
N GLY A 40 5.06 -0.96 9.87
CA GLY A 40 4.84 0.19 10.76
C GLY A 40 4.44 1.49 10.07
N CYS A 41 4.08 1.46 8.78
CA CYS A 41 3.58 2.63 8.06
C CYS A 41 2.06 2.79 8.25
N GLU A 42 1.58 4.03 8.29
CA GLU A 42 0.15 4.33 8.21
C GLU A 42 -0.28 4.27 6.75
N VAL A 43 -1.28 3.44 6.42
CA VAL A 43 -1.76 3.29 5.04
C VAL A 43 -3.20 3.75 4.91
N ILE A 44 -3.42 4.69 3.99
CA ILE A 44 -4.73 5.18 3.55
C ILE A 44 -5.02 4.48 2.22
N HIS A 45 -6.04 3.63 2.18
CA HIS A 45 -6.38 2.86 0.99
C HIS A 45 -7.66 3.40 0.35
N LEU A 46 -7.59 3.77 -0.93
CA LEU A 46 -8.68 4.38 -1.68
C LEU A 46 -9.48 3.40 -2.56
N GLY A 47 -9.09 2.13 -2.59
CA GLY A 47 -9.73 1.08 -3.41
C GLY A 47 -9.18 1.01 -4.83
N HIS A 48 -10.05 0.67 -5.77
CA HIS A 48 -9.75 0.53 -7.19
C HIS A 48 -10.43 1.62 -8.04
N ASP A 49 -10.08 1.68 -9.34
CA ASP A 49 -10.65 2.63 -10.31
C ASP A 49 -10.49 4.11 -9.94
N ARG A 50 -9.31 4.50 -9.46
CA ARG A 50 -9.03 5.90 -9.11
C ARG A 50 -8.27 6.64 -10.20
N SER A 51 -8.80 7.79 -10.60
CA SER A 51 -8.11 8.73 -11.49
C SER A 51 -6.97 9.44 -10.76
N VAL A 52 -6.04 10.02 -11.52
CA VAL A 52 -4.90 10.78 -10.95
C VAL A 52 -5.38 12.00 -10.18
N GLU A 53 -6.50 12.60 -10.56
CA GLU A 53 -7.06 13.77 -9.86
C GLU A 53 -7.66 13.42 -8.49
N GLU A 54 -8.05 12.15 -8.28
CA GLU A 54 -8.61 11.65 -7.02
C GLU A 54 -7.54 11.14 -6.03
N VAL A 55 -6.27 11.00 -6.46
CA VAL A 55 -5.16 10.43 -5.67
C VAL A 55 -4.15 11.51 -5.31
#